data_AF-A0A8S3DZ95-F1
#
_entry.id   AF-A0A8S3DZ95-F1
#
_cell.length_a   1.000
_cell.length_b   1.000
_cell.length_c   1.000
_cell.angle_alpha   90.00
_cell.angle_beta   90.00
_cell.angle_gamma   90.00
#
_symmetry.space_group_name_H-M   'P 1'
#
loop_
_entity.id
_entity.type
_entity.pdbx_description
1 polymer ?
#
loop_
_entity_poly.entity_id
_entity_poly.type
_entity_poly.pdbx_seq_one_letter_code
_entity_poly.pdbx_strand_id
1 'polypeptide(L)'
;TTINLTTPDKIFTSFLRYMFLLFLSPLAPRIQTSAKLLAHHWSEYLSDKYNKPYNVVLSKMAVIFIRRGDKMPEDSFWHKHRRWRNISMYVKGIVDEEKRRQINYTAIFVMTDDVTVMKSIQEYARVGLIGVNNDEPYARRHLHGREILFNVFAPQSCFDPFVRIGFDQFLVNVQFITDHASLVVGHTDSNVGRYLEEIIYVNRQHEKNVRTLTYVINAPDSLD
;
A
#
# COMPACT_ATOMS: atom_id res chain seq x y z
N THR A 1 -10.93 25.59 -0.96
CA THR A 1 -10.28 26.06 -2.20
C THR A 1 -10.31 24.94 -3.22
N THR A 2 -10.95 25.17 -4.36
CA THR A 2 -11.02 24.19 -5.46
C THR A 2 -9.64 24.08 -6.12
N ILE A 3 -9.04 22.88 -6.06
CA ILE A 3 -7.71 22.62 -6.61
C ILE A 3 -7.82 22.51 -8.14
N ASN A 4 -7.10 23.35 -8.87
CA ASN A 4 -6.97 23.22 -10.32
C ASN A 4 -5.91 22.17 -10.64
N LEU A 5 -6.34 20.92 -10.86
CA LEU A 5 -5.49 19.86 -11.40
C LEU A 5 -4.91 20.27 -12.77
N THR A 6 -3.63 19.97 -13.01
CA THR A 6 -3.01 20.22 -14.31
C THR A 6 -3.59 19.30 -15.39
N THR A 7 -3.43 19.65 -16.67
CA THR A 7 -3.85 18.76 -17.78
C THR A 7 -3.19 17.38 -17.71
N PRO A 8 -1.87 17.26 -17.45
CA PRO A 8 -1.23 15.97 -17.16
C PRO A 8 -1.88 15.19 -16.02
N ASP A 9 -2.22 15.83 -14.91
CA ASP A 9 -2.87 15.15 -13.77
C ASP A 9 -4.24 14.57 -14.16
N LYS A 10 -5.01 15.33 -14.95
CA LYS A 10 -6.33 14.88 -15.45
C LYS A 10 -6.20 13.70 -16.42
N ILE A 11 -5.20 13.74 -17.32
CA ILE A 11 -4.92 12.65 -18.26
C ILE A 11 -4.48 11.39 -17.49
N PHE A 12 -3.53 11.53 -16.56
CA PHE A 12 -3.05 10.42 -15.74
C PHE A 12 -4.16 9.80 -14.89
N THR A 13 -5.00 10.63 -14.26
CA THR A 13 -6.17 10.15 -13.50
C THR A 13 -7.15 9.36 -14.37
N SER A 14 -7.41 9.84 -15.60
CA SER A 14 -8.30 9.17 -16.55
C SER A 14 -7.70 7.88 -17.09
N PHE A 15 -6.39 7.87 -17.35
CA PHE A 15 -5.64 6.68 -17.75
C PHE A 15 -5.66 5.61 -16.65
N LEU A 16 -5.36 5.98 -15.40
CA LEU A 16 -5.46 5.08 -14.26
C LEU A 16 -6.86 4.50 -14.15
N ARG A 17 -7.91 5.34 -14.24
CA ARG A 17 -9.30 4.87 -14.20
C ARG A 17 -9.59 3.85 -15.29
N TYR A 18 -9.21 4.15 -16.53
CA TYR A 18 -9.43 3.27 -17.67
C TYR A 18 -8.70 1.94 -17.51
N MET A 19 -7.44 1.99 -17.06
CA MET A 19 -6.66 0.80 -16.85
C MET A 19 -7.17 -0.06 -15.70
N PHE A 20 -7.69 0.54 -14.63
CA PHE A 20 -8.36 -0.17 -13.55
C PHE A 20 -9.64 -0.86 -14.01
N LEU A 21 -10.45 -0.15 -14.81
CA LEU A 21 -11.63 -0.73 -15.44
C LEU A 21 -11.24 -1.90 -16.34
N LEU A 22 -10.17 -1.79 -17.14
CA LEU A 22 -9.68 -2.91 -17.95
C LEU A 22 -9.18 -4.07 -17.11
N PHE A 23 -8.43 -3.82 -16.03
CA PHE A 23 -7.87 -4.86 -15.18
C PHE A 23 -8.94 -5.71 -14.49
N LEU A 24 -10.01 -5.06 -14.02
CA LEU A 24 -11.14 -5.71 -13.38
C LEU A 24 -12.20 -6.16 -14.39
N SER A 25 -12.06 -5.79 -15.67
CA SER A 25 -12.96 -6.22 -16.72
C SER A 25 -12.55 -7.59 -17.27
N PRO A 26 -13.53 -8.47 -17.57
CA PRO A 26 -13.28 -9.70 -18.32
C PRO A 26 -12.75 -9.45 -19.74
N LEU A 27 -12.71 -8.19 -20.20
CA LEU A 27 -12.27 -7.80 -21.54
C LEU A 27 -10.74 -7.72 -21.69
N ALA A 28 -9.95 -7.83 -20.62
CA ALA A 28 -8.48 -7.85 -20.67
C ALA A 28 -7.85 -9.05 -19.94
N PRO A 29 -8.21 -10.30 -20.30
CA PRO A 29 -7.86 -11.50 -19.52
C PRO A 29 -6.35 -11.74 -19.41
N ARG A 30 -5.55 -11.31 -20.39
CA ARG A 30 -4.09 -11.48 -20.38
C ARG A 30 -3.42 -10.68 -19.28
N ILE A 31 -3.80 -9.42 -19.11
CA ILE A 31 -3.22 -8.53 -18.08
C ILE A 31 -3.61 -9.04 -16.69
N GLN A 32 -4.88 -9.41 -16.53
CA GLN A 32 -5.39 -10.00 -15.30
C GLN A 32 -4.68 -11.31 -14.92
N THR A 33 -4.46 -12.20 -15.90
CA THR A 33 -3.77 -13.48 -15.69
C THR A 33 -2.33 -13.27 -15.25
N SER A 34 -1.57 -12.39 -15.93
CA SER A 34 -0.18 -12.11 -15.55
C SER A 34 -0.06 -11.53 -14.15
N ALA A 35 -0.92 -10.56 -13.79
CA ALA A 35 -0.89 -9.98 -12.46
C ALA A 35 -1.24 -11.00 -11.37
N LYS A 36 -2.25 -11.86 -11.59
CA LYS A 36 -2.62 -12.95 -10.68
C LYS A 36 -1.49 -13.96 -10.50
N LEU A 37 -0.85 -14.39 -11.58
CA LEU A 37 0.27 -15.33 -11.51
C LEU A 37 1.45 -14.75 -10.73
N LEU A 38 1.81 -13.49 -10.99
CA LEU A 38 2.92 -12.84 -10.30
C LEU A 38 2.60 -12.55 -8.83
N ALA A 39 1.36 -12.14 -8.50
CA ALA A 39 0.93 -11.98 -7.11
C ALA A 39 0.95 -13.32 -6.36
N HIS A 40 0.47 -14.40 -6.99
CA HIS A 40 0.50 -15.73 -6.41
C HIS A 40 1.93 -16.25 -6.17
N HIS A 41 2.87 -15.94 -7.08
CA HIS A 41 4.28 -16.30 -6.89
C HIS A 41 4.88 -15.66 -5.62
N TRP A 42 4.51 -14.42 -5.29
CA TRP A 42 4.91 -13.80 -4.02
C TRP A 42 4.36 -14.55 -2.81
N SER A 43 3.13 -15.03 -2.89
CA SER A 43 2.50 -15.81 -1.81
C SER A 43 3.25 -17.13 -1.59
N GLU A 44 3.56 -17.87 -2.66
CA GLU A 44 4.34 -19.11 -2.60
C GLU A 44 5.75 -18.88 -2.04
N TYR A 45 6.46 -17.83 -2.47
CA TYR A 45 7.77 -17.47 -1.91
C TYR A 45 7.72 -17.30 -0.39
N LEU A 46 6.67 -16.64 0.13
CA LEU A 46 6.50 -16.47 1.57
C LEU A 46 6.12 -17.77 2.27
N SER A 47 5.32 -18.62 1.61
CA SER A 47 5.02 -19.95 2.11
C SER A 47 6.30 -20.75 2.37
N ASP A 48 7.20 -20.76 1.38
CA ASP A 48 8.48 -21.45 1.43
C ASP A 48 9.40 -20.86 2.50
N LYS A 49 9.53 -19.51 2.54
CA LYS A 49 10.38 -18.81 3.53
C LYS A 49 10.02 -19.14 4.98
N TYR A 50 8.73 -19.28 5.28
CA TYR A 50 8.24 -19.55 6.64
C TYR A 50 7.92 -21.01 6.91
N ASN A 51 8.05 -21.88 5.91
CA ASN A 51 7.63 -23.28 5.95
C ASN A 51 6.19 -23.43 6.48
N LYS A 52 5.28 -22.58 6.00
CA LYS A 52 3.87 -22.50 6.41
C LYS A 52 3.01 -22.07 5.23
N PRO A 53 1.78 -22.57 5.09
CA PRO A 53 0.89 -22.13 4.02
C PRO A 53 0.75 -20.60 3.94
N TYR A 54 0.82 -20.01 2.74
CA TYR A 54 0.76 -18.55 2.56
C TYR A 54 -0.51 -17.93 3.14
N ASN A 55 -1.64 -18.64 3.11
CA ASN A 55 -2.89 -18.18 3.70
C ASN A 55 -2.79 -18.03 5.22
N VAL A 56 -1.88 -18.73 5.89
CA VAL A 56 -1.57 -18.55 7.32
C VAL A 56 -0.62 -17.37 7.50
N VAL A 57 0.47 -17.33 6.73
CA VAL A 57 1.49 -16.26 6.80
C VAL A 57 0.89 -14.88 6.54
N LEU A 58 0.01 -14.78 5.55
CA LEU A 58 -0.60 -13.54 5.07
C LEU A 58 -1.96 -13.23 5.72
N SER A 59 -2.53 -14.15 6.51
CA SER A 59 -3.85 -13.96 7.16
C SER A 59 -3.97 -12.69 8.01
N LYS A 60 -2.84 -12.15 8.47
CA LYS A 60 -2.76 -10.94 9.29
C LYS A 60 -1.81 -9.93 8.67
N MET A 61 -1.96 -9.69 7.37
CA MET A 61 -1.21 -8.66 6.67
C MET A 61 -1.89 -7.30 6.77
N ALA A 62 -1.15 -6.27 7.17
CA ALA A 62 -1.56 -4.87 7.01
C ALA A 62 -0.72 -4.23 5.90
N VAL A 63 -1.26 -3.20 5.25
CA VAL A 63 -0.60 -2.47 4.17
C VAL A 63 -0.34 -1.04 4.61
N ILE A 64 0.87 -0.56 4.34
CA ILE A 64 1.22 0.86 4.40
C ILE A 64 1.32 1.37 2.97
N PHE A 65 0.47 2.32 2.61
CA PHE A 65 0.51 2.99 1.33
C PHE A 65 0.97 4.45 1.49
N ILE A 66 2.17 4.76 0.99
CA ILE A 66 2.79 6.09 1.09
C ILE A 66 3.04 6.60 -0.32
N ARG A 67 2.49 7.78 -0.63
CA ARG A 67 2.76 8.47 -1.89
C ARG A 67 3.34 9.83 -1.59
N ARG A 68 4.56 10.11 -2.04
CA ARG A 68 5.24 11.40 -1.83
C ARG A 68 5.48 12.07 -3.18
N GLY A 69 6.65 11.85 -3.78
CA GLY A 69 7.01 12.33 -5.11
C GLY A 69 6.53 13.75 -5.43
N ASP A 70 5.81 13.86 -6.54
CA ASP A 70 5.15 15.05 -7.09
C ASP A 70 3.73 15.29 -6.52
N LYS A 71 3.28 14.50 -5.53
CA LYS A 71 1.87 14.45 -5.09
C LYS A 71 1.50 15.42 -3.98
N MET A 72 2.38 16.36 -3.67
CA MET A 72 2.11 17.50 -2.77
C MET A 72 0.79 18.24 -3.11
N PRO A 73 0.41 18.44 -4.40
CA PRO A 73 -0.85 19.11 -4.73
C PRO A 73 -2.11 18.28 -4.42
N GLU A 74 -1.99 16.95 -4.36
CA GLU A 74 -3.10 16.02 -4.08
C GLU A 74 -3.25 15.70 -2.58
N ASP A 75 -2.22 15.96 -1.77
CA ASP A 75 -2.16 15.58 -0.36
C ASP A 75 -2.69 16.68 0.58
N SER A 76 -3.85 16.42 1.21
CA SER A 76 -4.47 17.34 2.16
C SER A 76 -3.59 17.61 3.40
N PHE A 77 -2.81 16.62 3.84
CA PHE A 77 -1.88 16.76 4.95
C PHE A 77 -0.76 17.72 4.59
N TRP A 78 -0.20 17.60 3.38
CA TRP A 78 0.82 18.53 2.89
C TRP A 78 0.32 19.96 2.86
N HIS A 79 -0.91 20.20 2.37
CA HIS A 79 -1.48 21.56 2.33
C HIS A 79 -1.63 22.16 3.72
N LYS A 80 -2.04 21.36 4.70
CA LYS A 80 -2.26 21.78 6.08
C LYS A 80 -0.96 21.96 6.87
N HIS A 81 0.02 21.09 6.69
CA HIS A 81 1.21 21.01 7.54
C HIS A 81 2.52 21.41 6.85
N ARG A 82 2.51 21.60 5.53
CA ARG A 82 3.68 21.97 4.70
C ARG A 82 4.89 21.05 4.90
N ARG A 83 4.62 19.77 5.15
CA ARG A 83 5.61 18.70 5.30
C ARG A 83 4.97 17.36 4.97
N TRP A 84 5.80 16.37 4.66
CA TRP A 84 5.34 15.00 4.49
C TRP A 84 4.92 14.39 5.82
N ARG A 85 3.93 13.51 5.76
CA ARG A 85 3.52 12.67 6.88
C ARG A 85 4.66 11.70 7.24
N ASN A 86 4.99 11.65 8.53
CA ASN A 86 6.02 10.76 9.08
C ASN A 86 5.56 9.29 9.02
N ILE A 87 6.48 8.34 8.88
CA ILE A 87 6.18 6.89 8.82
C ILE A 87 5.39 6.45 10.06
N SER A 88 5.73 6.99 11.22
CA SER A 88 5.12 6.75 12.53
C SER A 88 3.62 6.98 12.52
N MET A 89 3.12 7.91 11.72
CA MET A 89 1.68 8.17 11.64
C MET A 89 0.97 7.03 10.90
N TYR A 90 1.53 6.48 9.83
CA TYR A 90 0.96 5.29 9.16
C TYR A 90 1.04 4.06 10.07
N VAL A 91 2.17 3.89 10.76
CA VAL A 91 2.34 2.81 11.75
C VAL A 91 1.32 2.96 12.88
N LYS A 92 1.02 4.19 13.33
CA LYS A 92 -0.03 4.44 14.31
C LYS A 92 -1.41 3.99 13.82
N GLY A 93 -1.75 4.24 12.56
CA GLY A 93 -3.01 3.73 11.97
C GLY A 93 -3.13 2.21 12.10
N ILE A 94 -2.03 1.47 11.92
CA ILE A 94 -2.00 0.02 12.14
C ILE A 94 -2.19 -0.30 13.63
N VAL A 95 -1.39 0.32 14.50
CA VAL A 95 -1.38 0.03 15.95
C VAL A 95 -2.71 0.36 16.63
N ASP A 96 -3.35 1.47 16.26
CA ASP A 96 -4.66 1.85 16.79
C ASP A 96 -5.71 0.81 16.42
N GLU A 97 -5.60 0.27 15.21
CA GLU A 97 -6.52 -0.72 14.69
C GLU A 97 -6.27 -2.12 15.27
N GLU A 98 -5.01 -2.48 15.51
CA GLU A 98 -4.63 -3.66 16.30
C GLU A 98 -5.27 -3.63 17.68
N LYS A 99 -5.17 -2.50 18.38
CA LYS A 99 -5.81 -2.31 19.69
C LYS A 99 -7.33 -2.39 19.60
N ARG A 100 -7.93 -1.74 18.60
CA ARG A 100 -9.39 -1.71 18.42
C ARG A 100 -9.98 -3.09 18.12
N ARG A 101 -9.30 -3.91 17.31
CA ARG A 101 -9.75 -5.26 16.91
C ARG A 101 -9.17 -6.40 17.74
N GLN A 102 -8.23 -6.13 18.64
CA GLN A 102 -7.49 -7.16 19.37
C GLN A 102 -6.80 -8.15 18.41
N ILE A 103 -6.22 -7.63 17.33
CA ILE A 103 -5.45 -8.39 16.34
C ILE A 103 -4.01 -7.89 16.32
N ASN A 104 -3.05 -8.74 15.95
CA ASN A 104 -1.66 -8.34 15.72
C ASN A 104 -1.28 -8.65 14.27
N TYR A 105 -0.91 -7.61 13.51
CA TYR A 105 -0.49 -7.74 12.12
C TYR A 105 1.01 -8.08 12.08
N THR A 106 1.30 -9.34 11.74
CA THR A 106 2.67 -9.88 11.74
C THR A 106 3.45 -9.56 10.47
N ALA A 107 2.74 -9.29 9.37
CA ALA A 107 3.32 -8.90 8.08
C ALA A 107 2.81 -7.51 7.68
N ILE A 108 3.73 -6.65 7.27
CA ILE A 108 3.44 -5.32 6.74
C ILE A 108 3.87 -5.27 5.29
N PHE A 109 2.91 -5.08 4.37
CA PHE A 109 3.20 -4.83 2.96
C PHE A 109 3.32 -3.32 2.71
N VAL A 110 4.45 -2.88 2.18
CA VAL A 110 4.72 -1.47 1.91
C VAL A 110 4.59 -1.19 0.43
N MET A 111 3.70 -0.24 0.13
CA MET A 111 3.41 0.26 -1.20
C MET A 111 3.86 1.73 -1.25
N THR A 112 5.01 2.03 -1.85
CA THR A 112 5.58 3.40 -1.88
C THR A 112 6.32 3.72 -3.17
N ASP A 113 6.26 4.98 -3.60
CA ASP A 113 7.05 5.56 -4.70
C ASP A 113 8.40 6.14 -4.24
N ASP A 114 8.61 6.23 -2.92
CA ASP A 114 9.80 6.80 -2.30
C ASP A 114 10.73 5.69 -1.77
N VAL A 115 11.90 5.54 -2.40
CA VAL A 115 12.93 4.55 -2.02
C VAL A 115 13.48 4.81 -0.61
N THR A 116 13.49 6.07 -0.15
CA THR A 116 14.00 6.43 1.17
C THR A 116 13.05 5.93 2.26
N VAL A 117 11.73 6.08 2.05
CA VAL A 117 10.68 5.52 2.92
C VAL A 117 10.85 4.01 3.08
N MET A 118 11.05 3.32 1.96
CA MET A 118 11.24 1.87 2.00
C MET A 118 12.48 1.50 2.83
N LYS A 119 13.62 2.15 2.59
CA LYS A 119 14.86 1.90 3.34
C LYS A 119 14.66 2.14 4.84
N SER A 120 13.99 3.22 5.22
CA SER A 120 13.67 3.53 6.62
C SER A 120 12.78 2.45 7.25
N ILE A 121 11.68 2.03 6.59
CA ILE A 121 10.80 0.98 7.13
C ILE A 121 11.55 -0.35 7.30
N GLN A 122 12.37 -0.73 6.33
CA GLN A 122 13.21 -1.92 6.44
C GLN A 122 14.19 -1.83 7.61
N GLU A 123 14.85 -0.69 7.78
CA GLU A 123 15.75 -0.44 8.91
C GLU A 123 15.00 -0.57 10.24
N TYR A 124 13.84 0.08 10.35
CA TYR A 124 13.01 0.11 11.57
C TYR A 124 12.51 -1.28 11.99
N ALA A 125 12.37 -2.22 11.04
CA ALA A 125 11.94 -3.57 11.31
C ALA A 125 13.08 -4.54 11.69
N ARG A 126 14.35 -4.19 11.42
CA ARG A 126 15.50 -5.09 11.65
C ARG A 126 15.70 -5.37 13.15
N VAL A 127 15.81 -6.66 13.47
CA VAL A 127 16.15 -7.12 14.82
C VAL A 127 17.62 -6.84 15.12
N GLY A 128 17.90 -6.24 16.29
CA GLY A 128 19.28 -6.01 16.76
C GLY A 128 19.94 -4.70 16.28
N LEU A 129 19.29 -3.96 15.37
CA LEU A 129 19.69 -2.60 15.00
C LEU A 129 18.85 -1.58 15.77
N ILE A 130 19.12 -1.44 17.07
CA ILE A 130 18.71 -0.25 17.82
C ILE A 130 19.74 0.84 17.47
N GLY A 131 19.75 1.28 16.22
CA GLY A 131 20.75 2.19 15.68
C GLY A 131 20.57 3.60 16.22
N VAL A 132 21.71 4.17 16.67
CA VAL A 132 22.15 5.55 16.94
C VAL A 132 21.27 6.75 16.52
N ASN A 133 20.39 6.64 15.52
CA ASN A 133 19.46 7.69 15.12
C ASN A 133 18.08 7.49 15.77
N ASN A 134 17.68 8.48 16.58
CA ASN A 134 16.37 8.56 17.25
C ASN A 134 15.26 9.10 16.32
N ASP A 135 15.42 9.00 15.00
CA ASP A 135 14.39 9.39 14.06
C ASP A 135 13.23 8.38 14.15
N GLU A 136 12.01 8.91 14.28
CA GLU A 136 10.77 8.12 14.26
C GLU A 136 10.70 6.95 15.28
N PRO A 137 10.89 7.20 16.60
CA PRO A 137 11.00 6.14 17.61
C PRO A 137 9.72 5.31 17.74
N TYR A 138 8.57 5.90 17.43
CA TYR A 138 7.28 5.20 17.40
C TYR A 138 7.24 4.14 16.29
N ALA A 139 7.61 4.50 15.06
CA ALA A 139 7.69 3.56 13.95
C ALA A 139 8.65 2.41 14.26
N ARG A 140 9.86 2.72 14.75
CA ARG A 140 10.86 1.70 15.14
C ARG A 140 10.30 0.71 16.16
N ARG A 141 9.75 1.20 17.27
CA ARG A 141 9.19 0.35 18.33
C ARG A 141 8.13 -0.61 17.79
N HIS A 142 7.25 -0.12 16.92
CA HIS A 142 6.09 -0.88 16.49
C HIS A 142 6.34 -1.73 15.24
N LEU A 143 7.34 -1.43 14.43
CA LEU A 143 7.75 -2.25 13.27
C LEU A 143 8.80 -3.31 13.62
N HIS A 144 9.57 -3.11 14.69
CA HIS A 144 10.65 -4.02 15.09
C HIS A 144 10.18 -5.48 15.17
N GLY A 145 10.86 -6.35 14.44
CA GLY A 145 10.57 -7.78 14.40
C GLY A 145 9.35 -8.18 13.57
N ARG A 146 8.68 -7.24 12.90
CA ARG A 146 7.64 -7.56 11.92
C ARG A 146 8.25 -7.94 10.58
N GLU A 147 7.56 -8.77 9.82
CA GLU A 147 7.96 -9.05 8.46
C GLU A 147 7.56 -7.89 7.54
N ILE A 148 8.56 -7.29 6.88
CA ILE A 148 8.33 -6.23 5.90
C ILE A 148 8.36 -6.82 4.50
N LEU A 149 7.19 -6.89 3.90
CA LEU A 149 7.00 -7.20 2.49
C LEU A 149 6.98 -5.88 1.72
N PHE A 150 7.61 -5.83 0.57
CA PHE A 150 7.58 -4.64 -0.25
C PHE A 150 7.68 -5.00 -1.71
N ASN A 151 7.02 -4.19 -2.52
CA ASN A 151 7.29 -4.13 -3.94
C ASN A 151 7.50 -2.66 -4.27
N VAL A 152 8.72 -2.33 -4.71
CA VAL A 152 9.07 -0.96 -5.06
C VAL A 152 8.29 -0.60 -6.31
N PHE A 153 7.45 0.44 -6.22
CA PHE A 153 7.00 1.08 -7.43
C PHE A 153 8.22 1.54 -8.20
N ALA A 154 8.30 1.20 -9.47
CA ALA A 154 9.11 1.99 -10.36
C ALA A 154 8.72 3.48 -10.12
N PRO A 155 9.68 4.40 -9.86
CA PRO A 155 9.40 5.80 -9.59
C PRO A 155 8.42 6.36 -10.64
N GLN A 156 7.70 7.45 -10.38
CA GLN A 156 6.75 7.98 -11.39
C GLN A 156 7.42 8.33 -12.73
N SER A 157 8.72 8.59 -12.77
CA SER A 157 9.51 8.70 -14.01
C SER A 157 9.53 7.42 -14.85
N CYS A 158 9.18 6.28 -14.26
CA CYS A 158 8.95 4.98 -14.89
C CYS A 158 7.45 4.66 -15.09
N PHE A 159 6.54 5.47 -14.51
CA PHE A 159 5.14 5.57 -14.92
C PHE A 159 5.00 6.54 -16.09
N ASP A 160 5.89 6.41 -17.07
CA ASP A 160 5.52 6.79 -18.41
C ASP A 160 4.32 5.88 -18.78
N PRO A 161 3.13 6.41 -19.11
CA PRO A 161 2.01 5.60 -19.58
C PRO A 161 2.36 4.77 -20.83
N PHE A 162 3.51 5.02 -21.47
CA PHE A 162 4.08 4.24 -22.57
C PHE A 162 5.13 3.19 -22.14
N VAL A 163 5.56 3.16 -20.87
CA VAL A 163 6.48 2.14 -20.32
C VAL A 163 5.70 1.15 -19.45
N ARG A 164 5.26 0.07 -20.10
CA ARG A 164 4.40 -1.02 -19.61
C ARG A 164 4.77 -1.61 -18.23
N ILE A 165 6.06 -1.59 -17.85
CA ILE A 165 6.59 -2.28 -16.67
C ILE A 165 6.08 -1.67 -15.35
N GLY A 166 6.00 -0.34 -15.25
CA GLY A 166 5.54 0.32 -14.02
C GLY A 166 4.06 0.06 -13.73
N PHE A 167 3.26 -0.05 -14.80
CA PHE A 167 1.84 -0.33 -14.70
C PHE A 167 1.55 -1.79 -14.33
N ASP A 168 2.27 -2.76 -14.90
CA ASP A 168 2.11 -4.17 -14.54
C ASP A 168 2.49 -4.43 -13.06
N GLN A 169 3.54 -3.78 -12.55
CA GLN A 169 3.92 -3.86 -11.13
C GLN A 169 2.85 -3.28 -10.20
N PHE A 170 2.21 -2.18 -10.61
CA PHE A 170 1.09 -1.62 -9.86
C PHE A 170 -0.07 -2.59 -9.76
N LEU A 171 -0.44 -3.23 -10.87
CA LEU A 171 -1.51 -4.21 -10.89
C LEU A 171 -1.23 -5.44 -10.03
N VAL A 172 0.02 -5.93 -10.04
CA VAL A 172 0.45 -7.00 -9.14
C VAL A 172 0.27 -6.59 -7.68
N ASN A 173 0.64 -5.36 -7.31
CA ASN A 173 0.48 -4.85 -5.96
C ASN A 173 -0.99 -4.74 -5.56
N VAL A 174 -1.84 -4.20 -6.43
CA VAL A 174 -3.28 -4.12 -6.18
C VAL A 174 -3.86 -5.52 -5.99
N GLN A 175 -3.54 -6.47 -6.88
CA GLN A 175 -4.00 -7.85 -6.78
C GLN A 175 -3.56 -8.51 -5.46
N PHE A 176 -2.28 -8.38 -5.10
CA PHE A 176 -1.74 -8.95 -3.87
C PHE A 176 -2.40 -8.34 -2.62
N ILE A 177 -2.65 -7.03 -2.62
CA ILE A 177 -3.37 -6.34 -1.54
C ILE A 177 -4.81 -6.85 -1.44
N THR A 178 -5.53 -6.95 -2.56
CA THR A 178 -6.93 -7.40 -2.53
C THR A 178 -7.07 -8.84 -2.08
N ASP A 179 -6.09 -9.70 -2.39
CA ASP A 179 -6.16 -11.13 -2.04
C ASP A 179 -5.81 -11.41 -0.57
N HIS A 180 -5.01 -10.53 0.05
CA HIS A 180 -4.35 -10.87 1.32
C HIS A 180 -4.43 -9.81 2.42
N ALA A 181 -4.57 -8.53 2.09
CA ALA A 181 -4.54 -7.49 3.11
C ALA A 181 -5.79 -7.55 3.99
N SER A 182 -5.63 -7.38 5.30
CA SER A 182 -6.75 -7.22 6.24
C SER A 182 -7.00 -5.74 6.57
N LEU A 183 -6.02 -4.89 6.34
CA LEU A 183 -6.05 -3.45 6.59
C LEU A 183 -5.14 -2.76 5.59
N VAL A 184 -5.58 -1.60 5.08
CA VAL A 184 -4.74 -0.68 4.32
C VAL A 184 -4.74 0.68 5.02
N VAL A 185 -3.56 1.16 5.38
CA VAL A 185 -3.36 2.51 5.94
C VAL A 185 -2.63 3.35 4.90
N GLY A 186 -3.25 4.45 4.47
CA GLY A 186 -2.63 5.30 3.45
C GLY A 186 -3.23 6.70 3.36
N HIS A 187 -3.21 7.28 2.17
CA HIS A 187 -3.89 8.55 1.87
C HIS A 187 -4.97 8.30 0.81
N THR A 188 -6.22 8.26 1.26
CA THR A 188 -7.39 8.22 0.37
C THR A 188 -7.58 9.53 -0.38
N ASP A 189 -6.76 10.56 -0.16
CA ASP A 189 -6.86 11.80 -0.95
C ASP A 189 -6.10 11.70 -2.27
N SER A 190 -5.06 10.86 -2.32
CA SER A 190 -4.34 10.56 -3.56
C SER A 190 -5.22 9.79 -4.54
N ASN A 191 -5.08 10.03 -5.85
CA ASN A 191 -5.85 9.28 -6.86
C ASN A 191 -5.68 7.76 -6.72
N VAL A 192 -4.45 7.29 -6.50
CA VAL A 192 -4.16 5.86 -6.30
C VAL A 192 -4.82 5.32 -5.03
N GLY A 193 -4.80 6.08 -3.93
CA GLY A 193 -5.44 5.69 -2.68
C GLY A 193 -6.97 5.58 -2.82
N ARG A 194 -7.61 6.53 -3.52
CA ARG A 194 -9.05 6.45 -3.84
C ARG A 194 -9.40 5.23 -4.65
N TYR A 195 -8.64 4.96 -5.72
CA TYR A 195 -8.89 3.77 -6.53
C TYR A 195 -8.69 2.48 -5.75
N LEU A 196 -7.67 2.40 -4.89
CA LEU A 196 -7.46 1.23 -4.04
C LEU A 196 -8.64 1.02 -3.09
N GLU A 197 -9.17 2.09 -2.48
CA GLU A 197 -10.38 2.06 -1.65
C GLU A 197 -11.61 1.61 -2.43
N GLU A 198 -11.85 2.16 -3.61
CA GLU A 198 -12.97 1.79 -4.47
C GLU A 198 -12.94 0.30 -4.86
N ILE A 199 -11.77 -0.23 -5.21
CA ILE A 199 -11.62 -1.63 -5.61
C ILE A 199 -11.83 -2.57 -4.44
N ILE A 200 -11.23 -2.25 -3.29
CA ILE A 200 -11.42 -3.00 -2.07
C ILE A 200 -12.90 -2.99 -1.67
N TYR A 201 -13.57 -1.85 -1.79
CA TYR A 201 -15.00 -1.73 -1.55
C TYR A 201 -15.82 -2.61 -2.50
N VAL A 202 -15.55 -2.58 -3.81
CA VAL A 202 -16.26 -3.40 -4.81
C VAL A 202 -16.04 -4.89 -4.56
N ASN A 203 -14.79 -5.33 -4.33
CA ASN A 203 -14.48 -6.74 -4.06
C ASN A 203 -15.23 -7.28 -2.83
N ARG A 204 -15.36 -6.47 -1.77
CA ARG A 204 -16.17 -6.83 -0.59
C ARG A 204 -17.65 -7.05 -0.88
N GLN A 205 -18.21 -6.32 -1.83
CA GLN A 205 -19.63 -6.47 -2.20
C GLN A 205 -19.86 -7.76 -3.00
N HIS A 206 -18.87 -8.17 -3.80
CA HIS A 206 -18.99 -9.34 -4.68
C HIS A 206 -18.60 -10.66 -3.99
N GLU A 207 -17.61 -10.64 -3.09
CA GLU A 207 -17.21 -11.82 -2.32
C GLU A 207 -17.87 -11.82 -0.93
N LYS A 208 -18.99 -12.53 -0.78
CA LYS A 208 -19.70 -12.74 0.51
C LYS A 208 -18.91 -13.51 1.57
N ASN A 209 -17.59 -13.66 1.43
CA ASN A 209 -16.77 -14.38 2.39
C ASN A 209 -16.34 -13.40 3.50
N VAL A 210 -16.99 -13.54 4.67
CA VAL A 210 -16.81 -12.73 5.89
C VAL A 210 -15.33 -12.67 6.38
N ARG A 211 -14.43 -13.47 5.80
CA ARG A 211 -13.02 -13.60 6.20
C ARG A 211 -12.07 -12.57 5.58
N THR A 212 -12.45 -11.81 4.55
CA THR A 212 -11.61 -10.78 3.92
C THR A 212 -12.26 -9.40 4.01
N LEU A 213 -12.49 -8.94 5.24
CA LEU A 213 -12.88 -7.55 5.49
C LEU A 213 -11.65 -6.63 5.38
N THR A 214 -11.01 -6.52 4.21
CA THR A 214 -9.92 -5.54 3.95
C THR A 214 -10.49 -4.12 3.94
N TYR A 215 -10.22 -3.23 4.90
CA TYR A 215 -10.70 -1.83 4.85
C TYR A 215 -9.51 -0.90 4.67
N VAL A 216 -9.79 0.23 4.04
CA VAL A 216 -8.85 1.33 3.90
C VAL A 216 -9.16 2.36 4.98
N ILE A 217 -8.11 2.85 5.64
CA ILE A 217 -8.19 4.00 6.54
C ILE A 217 -7.12 5.01 6.14
N ASN A 218 -7.40 6.28 6.40
CA ASN A 218 -6.37 7.30 6.34
C ASN A 218 -5.39 7.13 7.50
N ALA A 219 -4.10 7.35 7.21
CA ALA A 219 -3.15 7.53 8.29
C ALA A 219 -3.53 8.78 9.11
N PRO A 220 -3.42 8.73 10.46
CA PRO A 220 -3.72 9.85 11.33
C PRO A 220 -2.82 11.06 11.07
N ASP A 221 -3.30 12.24 11.47
CA ASP A 221 -2.57 13.50 11.37
C ASP A 221 -1.59 13.73 12.55
N SER A 222 -1.75 12.99 13.65
CA SER A 222 -0.98 13.11 14.88
C SER A 222 -0.58 11.74 15.44
N LEU A 223 0.43 11.73 16.32
CA LEU A 223 0.72 10.58 17.17
C LEU A 223 -0.05 10.58 18.48
N ASP A 224 -0.50 11.75 18.91
CA ASP A 224 -1.42 11.96 20.03
C ASP A 224 -2.82 11.39 19.70
#